data_AF-A0A0M0TEP9-F1
#
_entry.id   AF-A0A0M0TEP9-F1
#
_cell.length_a   1.000
_cell.length_b   1.000
_cell.length_c   1.000
_cell.angle_alpha   90.00
_cell.angle_beta   90.00
_cell.angle_gamma   90.00
#
_symmetry.space_group_name_H-M   'P 1'
#
loop_
_entity.id
_entity.type
_entity.pdbx_description
1 polymer ?
#
loop_
_entity_poly.entity_id
_entity_poly.type
_entity_poly.pdbx_seq_one_letter_code
_entity_poly.pdbx_strand_id
1 'polypeptide(L)'
;MILKSFLEAQAYARKRRLSEGKHFAIRQRKERLYVTRLSDCKRPAWSTLDDIRFERYGIVPHRIKKLEPSDTPLIIGLLASGLSQRTVAHKFDVTRGAIRRLINRVKQQAVAGIR
;
A
#
# COMPACT_ATOMS: atom_id res chain seq x y z
N MET A 1 -12.59 20.74 -0.52
CA MET A 1 -11.50 20.76 -1.51
C MET A 1 -11.19 19.34 -1.94
N ILE A 2 -11.18 19.06 -3.24
CA ILE A 2 -10.79 17.75 -3.79
C ILE A 2 -9.33 17.87 -4.22
N LEU A 3 -8.46 17.04 -3.66
CA LEU A 3 -7.01 17.06 -3.90
C LEU A 3 -6.65 16.07 -5.01
N LYS A 4 -5.69 16.44 -5.87
CA LYS A 4 -5.33 15.67 -7.07
C LYS A 4 -4.28 14.60 -6.80
N SER A 5 -3.51 14.75 -5.72
CA SER A 5 -2.51 13.76 -5.31
C SER A 5 -2.45 13.56 -3.80
N PHE A 6 -1.93 12.40 -3.39
CA PHE A 6 -1.78 12.08 -1.98
C PHE A 6 -0.72 12.96 -1.29
N LEU A 7 0.34 13.32 -2.02
CA LEU A 7 1.38 14.24 -1.53
C LEU A 7 0.81 15.63 -1.26
N GLU A 8 0.02 16.16 -2.20
CA GLU A 8 -0.68 17.44 -2.03
C GLU A 8 -1.64 17.40 -0.84
N ALA A 9 -2.35 16.28 -0.67
CA ALA A 9 -3.27 16.07 0.46
C ALA A 9 -2.54 16.02 1.81
N GLN A 10 -1.38 15.38 1.87
CA GLN A 10 -0.54 15.34 3.08
C GLN A 10 0.01 16.72 3.42
N ALA A 11 0.58 17.43 2.45
CA ALA A 11 1.09 18.78 2.63
C ALA A 11 -0.01 19.73 3.14
N TYR A 12 -1.20 19.65 2.55
CA TYR A 12 -2.35 20.43 2.97
C TYR A 12 -2.82 20.07 4.39
N ALA A 13 -2.91 18.78 4.73
CA ALA A 13 -3.29 18.34 6.07
C ALA A 13 -2.27 18.76 7.15
N ARG A 14 -0.97 18.71 6.84
CA ARG A 14 0.11 19.20 7.73
C ARG A 14 0.03 20.71 7.92
N LYS A 15 -0.15 21.47 6.83
CA LYS A 15 -0.35 22.93 6.89
C LYS A 15 -1.53 23.28 7.80
N ARG A 16 -2.67 22.61 7.65
CA ARG A 16 -3.85 22.82 8.50
C ARG A 16 -3.63 22.44 9.96
N ARG A 17 -2.88 21.37 10.23
CA ARG A 17 -2.49 21.01 11.60
C ARG A 17 -1.67 22.11 12.25
N LEU A 18 -0.70 22.67 11.54
CA LEU A 18 0.13 23.76 12.06
C LEU A 18 -0.70 25.01 12.35
N SER A 19 -1.66 25.35 11.48
CA SER A 19 -2.51 26.53 11.69
C SER A 19 -3.60 26.37 12.75
N GLU A 20 -4.19 25.18 12.87
CA GLU A 20 -5.36 24.95 13.75
C GLU A 20 -5.03 24.18 15.04
N GLY A 21 -3.81 23.67 15.20
CA GLY A 21 -3.40 22.86 16.35
C GLY A 21 -4.13 21.51 16.48
N LYS A 22 -4.84 21.08 15.43
CA LYS A 22 -5.69 19.87 15.43
C LYS A 22 -5.16 18.83 14.46
N HIS A 23 -5.51 17.56 14.70
CA HIS A 23 -5.17 16.48 13.77
C HIS A 23 -6.15 16.39 12.62
N PHE A 24 -5.59 16.24 11.42
CA PHE A 24 -6.32 16.04 10.18
C PHE A 24 -6.04 14.64 9.60
N ALA A 25 -7.00 14.16 8.83
CA ALA A 25 -7.01 12.88 8.16
C ALA A 25 -7.28 13.07 6.67
N ILE A 26 -6.65 12.24 5.85
CA ILE A 26 -6.97 12.07 4.44
C ILE A 26 -7.98 10.92 4.34
N ARG A 27 -9.14 11.21 3.75
CA ARG A 27 -10.13 10.22 3.35
C ARG A 27 -10.08 10.06 1.84
N GLN A 28 -9.91 8.83 1.38
CA GLN A 28 -10.02 8.50 -0.03
C GLN A 28 -11.40 7.90 -0.31
N ARG A 29 -12.11 8.43 -1.31
CA ARG A 29 -13.36 7.85 -1.81
C ARG A 29 -13.29 7.78 -3.33
N LYS A 30 -13.24 6.57 -3.88
CA LYS A 30 -12.91 6.33 -5.29
C LYS A 30 -11.57 7.01 -5.62
N GLU A 31 -11.54 7.88 -6.62
CA GLU A 31 -10.35 8.62 -7.06
C GLU A 31 -10.22 10.00 -6.40
N ARG A 32 -11.07 10.34 -5.42
CA ARG A 32 -11.09 11.65 -4.77
C ARG A 32 -10.47 11.59 -3.39
N LEU A 33 -9.60 12.56 -3.10
CA LEU A 33 -8.96 12.75 -1.81
C LEU A 33 -9.56 13.96 -1.10
N TYR A 34 -9.91 13.75 0.16
CA TYR A 34 -10.49 14.77 1.04
C TYR A 34 -9.66 14.87 2.31
N VAL A 35 -9.46 16.09 2.79
CA VAL A 35 -8.84 16.32 4.10
C VAL A 35 -9.93 16.77 5.07
N THR A 36 -10.12 15.99 6.13
CA THR A 36 -11.10 16.24 7.20
C THR A 36 -10.40 16.27 8.55
N ARG A 37 -11.07 16.79 9.59
CA ARG A 37 -10.56 16.59 10.96
C ARG A 37 -10.53 15.10 11.26
N LEU A 38 -9.54 14.68 12.05
CA LEU A 38 -9.37 13.28 12.40
C LEU A 38 -10.56 12.74 13.21
N SER A 39 -11.12 13.55 14.12
CA SER A 39 -12.32 13.22 14.91
C SER A 39 -13.51 12.79 14.05
N ASP A 40 -13.58 13.33 12.83
CA ASP A 40 -14.74 13.18 11.95
C ASP A 40 -14.50 12.06 10.91
N CYS A 41 -13.35 11.38 10.96
CA CYS A 41 -12.93 10.40 9.97
C CYS A 41 -12.76 9.01 10.60
N LYS A 42 -13.79 8.17 10.46
CA LYS A 42 -13.80 6.80 11.01
C LYS A 42 -12.77 5.85 10.39
N ARG A 43 -12.37 6.08 9.13
CA ARG A 43 -11.45 5.23 8.36
C ARG A 43 -10.53 6.08 7.49
N PRO A 44 -9.50 6.70 8.09
CA PRO A 44 -8.55 7.50 7.34
C PRO A 44 -7.67 6.60 6.46
N ALA A 45 -7.33 7.07 5.27
CA ALA A 45 -6.25 6.48 4.47
C ALA A 45 -4.88 6.87 5.04
N TRP A 46 -4.82 8.02 5.70
CA TRP A 46 -3.64 8.57 6.38
C TRP A 46 -4.07 9.68 7.33
N SER A 47 -3.28 9.99 8.35
CA SER A 47 -3.50 11.12 9.25
C SER A 47 -2.21 11.79 9.71
N THR A 48 -2.33 13.04 10.12
CA THR A 48 -1.21 13.78 10.74
C THR A 48 -0.72 13.20 12.07
N LEU A 49 -1.41 12.22 12.66
CA LEU A 49 -0.88 11.45 13.80
C LEU A 49 0.18 10.44 13.35
N ASP A 50 0.10 9.96 12.10
CA ASP A 50 1.07 9.01 11.55
C ASP A 50 2.47 9.64 11.47
N ASP A 51 2.55 10.97 11.32
CA ASP A 51 3.79 11.75 11.39
C ASP A 51 4.44 11.77 12.80
N ILE A 52 3.66 11.51 13.86
CA ILE A 52 4.12 11.58 15.26
C ILE A 52 4.32 10.20 15.86
N ARG A 53 3.57 9.21 15.36
CA ARG A 53 3.45 7.87 15.96
C ARG A 53 3.78 6.78 14.96
N PHE A 54 4.97 6.84 14.36
CA PHE A 54 5.49 5.72 13.56
C PHE A 54 5.49 4.39 14.34
N GLU A 55 5.74 4.43 15.66
CA GLU A 55 5.85 3.22 16.50
C GLU A 55 4.51 2.70 17.07
N ARG A 56 3.48 3.55 17.20
CA ARG A 56 2.30 3.24 18.03
C ARG A 56 1.12 2.61 17.28
N TYR A 57 1.12 2.67 15.95
CA TYR A 57 0.03 2.12 15.13
C TYR A 57 0.41 0.88 14.32
N GLY A 58 1.65 0.38 14.44
CA GLY A 58 2.10 -0.78 13.67
C GLY A 58 1.99 -0.60 12.15
N ILE A 59 1.79 0.64 11.67
CA ILE A 59 1.82 0.97 10.26
C ILE A 59 3.30 1.15 9.93
N VAL A 60 3.99 0.03 9.70
CA VAL A 60 5.13 0.05 8.80
C VAL A 60 4.55 0.60 7.49
N PRO A 61 4.95 1.79 7.01
CA PRO A 61 4.51 2.24 5.70
C PRO A 61 4.84 1.08 4.77
N HIS A 62 3.83 0.52 4.10
CA HIS A 62 4.11 -0.50 3.11
C HIS A 62 5.11 0.14 2.17
N ARG A 63 6.37 -0.32 2.23
CA ARG A 63 7.31 -0.08 1.14
C ARG A 63 6.54 -0.59 -0.06
N ILE A 64 6.13 0.33 -0.93
CA ILE A 64 5.54 -0.02 -2.21
C ILE A 64 6.70 -0.58 -3.02
N LYS A 65 7.09 -1.81 -2.71
CA LYS A 65 7.79 -2.69 -3.62
C LYS A 65 6.68 -3.37 -4.40
N LYS A 66 6.33 -2.77 -5.53
CA LYS A 66 5.56 -3.46 -6.54
C LYS A 66 6.48 -4.59 -7.02
N LEU A 67 6.00 -5.82 -6.93
CA LEU A 67 6.60 -6.90 -7.72
C LEU A 67 6.54 -6.43 -9.17
N GLU A 68 7.69 -6.17 -9.75
CA GLU A 68 7.75 -5.79 -11.15
C GLU A 68 7.51 -7.05 -12.00
N PRO A 69 6.95 -6.93 -13.21
CA PRO A 69 6.77 -8.08 -14.09
C PRO A 69 8.07 -8.88 -14.30
N SER A 70 9.23 -8.21 -14.28
CA SER A 70 10.57 -8.80 -14.36
C SER A 70 10.93 -9.72 -13.19
N ASP A 71 10.30 -9.58 -12.03
CA ASP A 71 10.54 -10.44 -10.86
C ASP A 71 9.84 -11.80 -10.98
N THR A 72 8.85 -11.91 -11.87
CA THR A 72 7.98 -13.08 -12.00
C THR A 72 8.74 -14.36 -12.33
N PRO A 73 9.67 -14.40 -13.31
CA PRO A 73 10.44 -15.61 -13.62
C PRO A 73 11.29 -16.08 -12.44
N LEU A 74 11.91 -15.14 -11.72
CA LEU A 74 12.75 -15.44 -10.56
C LEU A 74 11.91 -16.00 -9.39
N ILE A 75 10.73 -15.43 -9.14
CA ILE A 75 9.80 -15.91 -8.11
C ILE A 75 9.31 -17.32 -8.44
N ILE A 76 8.96 -17.60 -9.70
CA ILE A 76 8.54 -18.94 -10.13
C ILE A 76 9.69 -19.94 -9.99
N GLY A 77 10.91 -19.57 -10.41
CA GLY A 77 12.10 -20.41 -10.26
C GLY A 77 12.42 -20.77 -8.82
N LEU A 78 12.32 -19.81 -7.89
CA LEU A 78 12.53 -20.05 -6.47
C LEU A 78 11.44 -20.96 -5.84
N LEU A 79 10.20 -20.88 -6.32
CA LEU A 79 9.14 -21.80 -5.87
C LEU A 79 9.36 -23.20 -6.44
N ALA A 80 9.80 -23.32 -7.69
CA ALA A 80 10.10 -24.59 -8.33
C ALA A 80 11.30 -25.31 -7.69
N SER A 81 12.28 -24.56 -7.17
CA SER A 81 13.39 -25.13 -6.39
C SER A 81 13.01 -25.55 -4.96
N GLY A 82 11.73 -25.50 -4.60
CA GLY A 82 11.20 -26.02 -3.34
C GLY A 82 11.11 -24.99 -2.21
N LEU A 83 11.42 -23.70 -2.44
CA LEU A 83 11.22 -22.70 -1.40
C LEU A 83 9.73 -22.47 -1.14
N SER A 84 9.39 -22.35 0.15
CA SER A 84 8.02 -22.03 0.54
C SER A 84 7.61 -20.62 0.09
N GLN A 85 6.31 -20.42 -0.17
CA GLN A 85 5.75 -19.08 -0.47
C GLN A 85 6.07 -18.05 0.62
N ARG A 86 6.23 -18.48 1.88
CA ARG A 86 6.59 -17.60 3.00
C ARG A 86 8.04 -17.12 2.88
N THR A 87 8.95 -18.04 2.55
CA THR A 87 10.38 -17.74 2.37
C THR A 87 10.58 -16.82 1.17
N VAL A 88 9.90 -17.09 0.05
CA VAL A 88 9.96 -16.22 -1.14
C VAL A 88 9.36 -14.85 -0.83
N ALA A 89 8.19 -14.78 -0.19
CA ALA A 89 7.59 -13.50 0.21
C ALA A 89 8.53 -12.65 1.08
N HIS A 90 9.24 -13.28 2.02
CA HIS A 90 10.24 -12.61 2.85
C HIS A 90 11.44 -12.08 2.04
N LYS A 91 11.97 -12.88 1.09
CA LYS A 91 13.08 -12.45 0.21
C LYS A 91 12.73 -11.23 -0.64
N PHE A 92 11.49 -11.15 -1.10
CA PHE A 92 11.01 -10.04 -1.94
C PHE A 92 10.38 -8.89 -1.13
N ASP A 93 10.38 -8.97 0.20
CA ASP A 93 9.81 -7.93 1.07
C ASP A 93 8.32 -7.65 0.74
N VAL A 94 7.56 -8.73 0.50
CA VAL A 94 6.13 -8.71 0.16
C VAL A 94 5.32 -9.65 1.04
N THR A 95 3.99 -9.52 1.00
CA THR A 95 3.11 -10.45 1.71
C THR A 95 3.00 -11.79 0.98
N ARG A 96 2.77 -12.89 1.72
CA ARG A 96 2.44 -14.20 1.12
C ARG A 96 1.23 -14.12 0.17
N GLY A 97 0.27 -13.26 0.48
CA GLY A 97 -0.89 -13.00 -0.38
C GLY A 97 -0.51 -12.36 -1.72
N ALA A 98 0.52 -11.53 -1.77
CA ALA A 98 1.02 -10.96 -3.02
C ALA A 98 1.62 -12.04 -3.93
N ILE A 99 2.46 -12.92 -3.38
CA ILE A 99 3.00 -14.09 -4.11
C ILE A 99 1.87 -15.00 -4.60
N ARG A 100 0.87 -15.29 -3.77
CA ARG A 100 -0.30 -16.10 -4.18
C ARG A 100 -1.06 -15.47 -5.36
N ARG A 101 -1.31 -14.15 -5.30
CA ARG A 101 -1.99 -13.42 -6.39
C ARG A 101 -1.18 -13.42 -7.69
N LEU A 102 0.15 -13.28 -7.59
CA LEU A 102 1.06 -13.39 -8.73
C LEU A 102 0.94 -14.76 -9.39
N ILE A 103 1.05 -15.84 -8.62
CA ILE A 103 0.93 -17.22 -9.12
C ILE A 103 -0.42 -17.43 -9.81
N ASN A 104 -1.51 -17.00 -9.19
CA ASN A 104 -2.85 -17.14 -9.77
C ASN A 104 -2.98 -16.39 -11.10
N ARG A 105 -2.42 -15.18 -11.19
CA ARG A 105 -2.39 -14.40 -12.42
C ARG A 105 -1.60 -15.09 -13.52
N VAL A 106 -0.41 -15.61 -13.21
CA VAL A 106 0.42 -16.36 -14.17
C VAL A 106 -0.30 -17.61 -14.65
N LYS A 107 -0.94 -18.36 -13.76
CA LYS A 107 -1.75 -19.53 -14.13
C LYS A 107 -2.90 -19.17 -15.07
N GLN A 108 -3.61 -18.08 -14.78
CA GLN A 108 -4.69 -17.59 -15.65
C GLN A 108 -4.19 -17.16 -17.02
N GLN A 109 -3.04 -16.49 -17.10
CA GLN A 109 -2.42 -16.09 -18.36
C GLN A 109 -1.91 -17.29 -19.16
N ALA A 110 -1.33 -18.30 -18.50
CA ALA A 110 -0.92 -19.53 -19.16
C ALA A 110 -2.12 -20.30 -19.76
N VAL A 111 -3.28 -20.28 -19.09
CA VAL A 111 -4.52 -20.89 -19.62
C VAL A 111 -5.12 -20.07 -20.77
N ALA A 112 -5.00 -18.74 -20.72
CA ALA A 112 -5.52 -17.85 -21.77
C ALA A 112 -4.67 -17.82 -23.05
N GLY A 113 -3.37 -18.10 -22.95
CA GLY A 113 -2.43 -18.13 -24.10
C GLY A 113 -2.35 -19.45 -24.87
N ILE A 114 -3.18 -20.44 -24.52
CA ILE A 114 -3.26 -21.76 -25.20
C ILE A 114 -4.51 -21.81 -26.12
N ARG A 115 -5.04 -20.64 -26.54
CA ARG A 115 -6.09 -20.53 -27.55
C ARG A 115 -5.60 -19.78 -28.78
#